data_AF-A0A7X7Y162-F1
#
_entry.id   AF-A0A7X7Y162-F1
#
_cell.length_a   1.000
_cell.length_b   1.000
_cell.length_c   1.000
_cell.angle_alpha   90.00
_cell.angle_beta   90.00
_cell.angle_gamma   90.00
#
_symmetry.space_group_name_H-M   'P 1'
#
loop_
_entity.id
_entity.type
_entity.pdbx_description
1 polymer ?
#
loop_
_entity_poly.entity_id
_entity_poly.type
_entity_poly.pdbx_seq_one_letter_code
_entity_poly.pdbx_strand_id
1 'polypeptide(L)'
;MYFRKYLIKFMTMSLFIMFIITSLPMKAEANSVTYTVYNLSLENKKVVFGDPVGEYTSFAEAKKKMLEHKDGVITASNSRSPLKIVAATRAQAQSYPYRASPPIRNNEDKATVTLIIYKNKSLSNSATYIPAHYMMYVYDFEEYNGRIIADVEIQGGRGYVDVVKTDIIPMIYIEAGDYIKIGGNEDYYKTKEQPYDIVPV
;
A
#
# COMPACT_ATOMS: atom_id res chain seq x y z
N MET A 1 -4.31 55.63 -33.05
CA MET A 1 -4.34 54.33 -33.76
C MET A 1 -3.17 53.38 -33.39
N TYR A 2 -2.39 53.64 -32.33
CA TYR A 2 -1.23 52.82 -31.96
C TYR A 2 -1.51 51.80 -30.82
N PHE A 3 -2.44 52.08 -29.91
CA PHE A 3 -2.73 51.22 -28.75
C PHE A 3 -3.38 49.87 -29.11
N ARG A 4 -4.18 49.81 -30.19
CA ARG A 4 -4.92 48.61 -30.60
C ARG A 4 -4.00 47.48 -31.10
N LYS A 5 -2.87 47.82 -31.73
CA LYS A 5 -1.90 46.82 -32.26
C LYS A 5 -1.11 46.10 -31.16
N TYR A 6 -0.79 46.79 -30.06
CA TYR A 6 -0.06 46.19 -28.95
C TYR A 6 -0.94 45.30 -28.08
N LEU A 7 -2.21 45.68 -27.88
CA LEU A 7 -3.17 44.86 -27.12
C LEU A 7 -3.44 43.51 -27.80
N ILE A 8 -3.55 43.50 -29.14
CA ILE A 8 -3.75 42.27 -29.93
C ILE A 8 -2.50 41.39 -29.86
N LYS A 9 -1.28 41.96 -29.99
CA LYS A 9 -0.03 41.19 -29.85
C LYS A 9 0.13 40.57 -28.46
N PHE A 10 -0.28 41.29 -27.41
CA PHE A 10 -0.20 40.80 -26.04
C PHE A 10 -1.20 39.68 -25.78
N MET A 11 -2.44 39.79 -26.29
CA MET A 11 -3.44 38.72 -26.21
C MET A 11 -3.03 37.47 -26.99
N THR A 12 -2.48 37.61 -28.20
CA THR A 12 -2.04 36.45 -29.00
C THR A 12 -0.83 35.74 -28.38
N MET A 13 0.08 36.48 -27.73
CA MET A 13 1.25 35.90 -27.05
C MET A 13 0.85 35.16 -25.76
N SER A 14 -0.13 35.67 -25.01
CA SER A 14 -0.68 35.00 -23.82
C SER A 14 -1.41 33.69 -24.16
N LEU A 15 -2.19 33.69 -25.25
CA LEU A 15 -2.85 32.48 -25.77
C LEU A 15 -1.85 31.41 -26.24
N PHE A 16 -0.71 31.84 -26.80
CA PHE A 16 0.35 30.91 -27.24
C PHE A 16 1.09 30.27 -26.06
N ILE A 17 1.32 31.02 -24.97
CA ILE A 17 1.93 30.49 -23.75
C ILE A 17 0.98 29.50 -23.05
N MET A 18 -0.33 29.79 -23.01
CA MET A 18 -1.33 28.82 -22.50
C MET A 18 -1.36 27.53 -23.32
N PHE A 19 -1.19 27.59 -24.65
CA PHE A 19 -1.20 26.42 -25.52
C PHE A 19 0.08 25.57 -25.40
N ILE A 20 1.22 26.18 -25.08
CA ILE A 20 2.49 25.47 -24.84
C ILE A 20 2.46 24.75 -23.48
N ILE A 21 1.81 25.32 -22.46
CA ILE A 21 1.69 24.68 -21.14
C ILE A 21 0.76 23.45 -21.18
N THR A 22 -0.26 23.44 -22.04
CA THR A 22 -1.19 22.28 -22.18
C THR A 22 -0.70 21.18 -23.12
N SER A 23 0.35 21.41 -23.91
CA SER A 23 0.83 20.48 -24.94
C SER A 23 2.18 19.80 -24.64
N LEU A 24 2.80 20.10 -23.50
CA LEU A 24 3.88 19.26 -23.00
C LEU A 24 3.24 17.98 -22.45
N PRO A 25 3.45 16.80 -23.07
CA PRO A 25 3.17 15.56 -22.37
C PRO A 25 4.04 15.58 -21.12
N MET A 26 3.42 15.71 -19.94
CA MET A 26 4.08 15.32 -18.71
C MET A 26 4.44 13.85 -18.88
N LYS A 27 5.68 13.60 -19.28
CA LYS A 27 6.29 12.29 -19.20
C LYS A 27 6.58 12.06 -17.71
N ALA A 28 5.51 11.84 -16.95
CA ALA A 28 5.62 11.11 -15.71
C ALA A 28 6.00 9.70 -16.15
N GLU A 29 7.29 9.37 -16.08
CA GLU A 29 7.68 7.97 -15.89
C GLU A 29 7.12 7.57 -14.53
N ALA A 30 5.83 7.22 -14.52
CA ALA A 30 5.25 6.46 -13.45
C ALA A 30 6.04 5.16 -13.46
N ASN A 31 6.94 4.98 -12.48
CA ASN A 31 7.40 3.64 -12.12
C ASN A 31 6.13 2.84 -11.81
N SER A 32 5.63 2.11 -12.81
CA SER A 32 4.37 1.39 -12.69
C SER A 32 4.58 0.31 -11.64
N VAL A 33 3.83 0.37 -10.55
CA VAL A 33 3.83 -0.69 -9.55
C VAL A 33 3.31 -1.96 -10.22
N THR A 34 4.08 -3.04 -10.13
CA THR A 34 3.65 -4.36 -10.58
C THR A 34 3.10 -5.12 -9.39
N TYR A 35 1.89 -5.65 -9.55
CA TYR A 35 1.23 -6.53 -8.62
C TYR A 35 1.29 -7.96 -9.15
N THR A 36 1.93 -8.86 -8.41
CA THR A 36 2.00 -10.28 -8.77
C THR A 36 1.12 -11.08 -7.84
N VAL A 37 0.23 -11.89 -8.41
CA VAL A 37 -0.68 -12.76 -7.67
C VAL A 37 -0.08 -14.14 -7.54
N TYR A 38 -0.13 -14.71 -6.34
CA TYR A 38 0.27 -16.08 -6.07
C TYR A 38 -0.85 -16.82 -5.35
N ASN A 39 -0.88 -18.15 -5.50
CA ASN A 39 -1.63 -19.03 -4.62
C ASN A 39 -0.63 -19.75 -3.73
N LEU A 40 -0.71 -19.52 -2.43
CA LEU A 40 0.15 -20.19 -1.47
C LEU A 40 -0.30 -21.64 -1.26
N SER A 41 0.65 -22.50 -0.90
CA SER A 41 0.40 -23.90 -0.58
C SER A 41 1.25 -24.35 0.60
N LEU A 42 0.95 -25.55 1.11
CA LEU A 42 1.75 -26.20 2.12
C LEU A 42 2.58 -27.32 1.51
N GLU A 43 3.89 -27.23 1.71
CA GLU A 43 4.84 -28.28 1.36
C GLU A 43 5.63 -28.64 2.61
N ASN A 44 5.52 -29.89 3.07
CA ASN A 44 6.21 -30.37 4.28
C ASN A 44 5.97 -29.49 5.52
N LYS A 45 4.72 -29.04 5.70
CA LYS A 45 4.28 -28.11 6.77
C LYS A 45 4.88 -26.70 6.68
N LYS A 46 5.49 -26.34 5.56
CA LYS A 46 5.95 -24.98 5.30
C LYS A 46 5.09 -24.31 4.26
N VAL A 47 4.80 -23.04 4.46
CA VAL A 47 4.11 -22.23 3.48
C VAL A 47 5.09 -21.89 2.37
N VAL A 48 4.69 -22.13 1.12
CA VAL A 48 5.50 -21.83 -0.05
C VAL A 48 4.70 -20.99 -1.04
N PHE A 49 5.42 -20.16 -1.80
CA PHE A 49 4.88 -19.49 -2.97
C PHE A 49 4.89 -20.49 -4.13
N GLY A 50 3.73 -20.70 -4.74
CA GLY A 50 3.66 -21.40 -6.04
C GLY A 50 4.15 -20.51 -7.19
N ASP A 51 3.92 -20.97 -8.42
CA ASP A 51 4.16 -20.15 -9.60
C ASP A 51 3.27 -18.89 -9.60
N PRO A 52 3.74 -17.76 -10.16
CA PRO A 52 2.90 -16.59 -10.37
C PRO A 52 1.64 -16.96 -11.14
N VAL A 53 0.48 -16.65 -10.55
CA VAL A 53 -0.83 -16.81 -11.20
C VAL A 53 -1.01 -15.75 -12.28
N GLY A 54 -0.43 -14.56 -12.09
CA GLY A 54 -0.44 -13.47 -13.05
C GLY A 54 0.22 -12.20 -12.51
N GLU A 55 0.55 -11.30 -13.42
CA GLU A 55 1.08 -9.96 -13.13
C GLU A 55 0.12 -8.90 -13.65
N TYR A 56 -0.04 -7.83 -12.87
CA TYR A 56 -1.02 -6.78 -13.10
C TYR A 56 -0.43 -5.42 -12.77
N THR A 57 -0.89 -4.38 -13.45
CA THR A 57 -0.57 -2.98 -13.12
C THR A 57 -1.69 -2.29 -12.33
N SER A 58 -2.84 -2.97 -12.17
CA SER A 58 -4.00 -2.53 -11.43
C SER A 58 -4.20 -3.39 -10.19
N PHE A 59 -4.23 -2.78 -9.00
CA PHE A 59 -4.53 -3.51 -7.77
C PHE A 59 -5.92 -4.15 -7.81
N ALA A 60 -6.89 -3.50 -8.45
CA ALA A 60 -8.25 -4.02 -8.55
C ALA A 60 -8.31 -5.33 -9.37
N GLU A 61 -7.54 -5.42 -10.46
CA GLU A 61 -7.45 -6.64 -11.26
C GLU A 61 -6.72 -7.75 -10.52
N ALA A 62 -5.60 -7.41 -9.86
CA ALA A 62 -4.88 -8.35 -9.00
C ALA A 62 -5.78 -8.88 -7.86
N LYS A 63 -6.57 -8.00 -7.21
CA LYS A 63 -7.55 -8.37 -6.17
C LYS A 63 -8.60 -9.33 -6.71
N LYS A 64 -9.19 -9.04 -7.87
CA LYS A 64 -10.16 -9.94 -8.50
C LYS A 64 -9.56 -11.34 -8.71
N LYS A 65 -8.33 -11.42 -9.22
CA LYS A 65 -7.65 -12.71 -9.44
C LYS A 65 -7.29 -13.40 -8.13
N MET A 66 -6.76 -12.67 -7.15
CA MET A 66 -6.42 -13.19 -5.81
C MET A 66 -7.62 -13.88 -5.16
N LEU A 67 -8.81 -13.28 -5.26
CA LEU A 67 -10.05 -13.81 -4.67
C LEU A 67 -10.55 -15.12 -5.31
N GLU A 68 -10.01 -15.53 -6.47
CA GLU A 68 -10.28 -16.85 -7.05
C GLU A 68 -9.56 -17.98 -6.29
N HIS A 69 -8.65 -17.64 -5.37
CA HIS A 69 -7.83 -18.57 -4.61
C HIS A 69 -8.02 -18.40 -3.10
N LYS A 70 -8.28 -19.51 -2.39
CA LYS A 70 -8.48 -19.52 -0.92
C LYS A 70 -7.29 -18.92 -0.16
N ASP A 71 -6.08 -19.25 -0.60
CA ASP A 71 -4.81 -18.81 -0.02
C ASP A 71 -4.05 -17.90 -1.01
N GLY A 72 -4.83 -17.11 -1.77
CA GLY A 72 -4.33 -16.11 -2.69
C GLY A 72 -3.65 -14.95 -1.98
N VAL A 73 -2.54 -14.46 -2.53
CA VAL A 73 -1.83 -13.26 -2.07
C VAL A 73 -1.49 -12.35 -3.24
N ILE A 74 -1.37 -11.06 -2.96
CA ILE A 74 -0.80 -10.07 -3.86
C ILE A 74 0.51 -9.59 -3.28
N THR A 75 1.57 -9.65 -4.07
CA THR A 75 2.81 -8.93 -3.79
C THR A 75 2.89 -7.68 -4.65
N ALA A 76 3.50 -6.60 -4.14
CA ALA A 76 3.77 -5.39 -4.91
C ALA A 76 5.27 -5.14 -5.04
N SER A 77 5.72 -4.75 -6.23
CA SER A 77 7.16 -4.53 -6.52
C SER A 77 7.81 -3.49 -5.59
N ASN A 78 7.05 -2.47 -5.19
CA ASN A 78 7.43 -1.38 -4.31
C ASN A 78 7.11 -1.62 -2.81
N SER A 79 6.57 -2.80 -2.46
CA SER A 79 6.29 -3.11 -1.06
C SER A 79 7.57 -3.14 -0.25
N ARG A 80 7.46 -2.65 0.99
CA ARG A 80 8.55 -2.55 1.95
C ARG A 80 8.57 -3.73 2.93
N SER A 81 7.54 -4.57 2.94
CA SER A 81 7.55 -5.81 3.71
C SER A 81 8.55 -6.81 3.10
N PRO A 82 9.19 -7.68 3.90
CA PRO A 82 10.21 -8.60 3.40
C PRO A 82 9.69 -9.56 2.33
N LEU A 83 8.47 -10.05 2.49
CA LEU A 83 7.79 -10.92 1.52
C LEU A 83 6.99 -10.15 0.46
N LYS A 84 7.00 -8.81 0.53
CA LYS A 84 6.27 -7.90 -0.37
C LYS A 84 4.76 -8.09 -0.44
N ILE A 85 4.16 -8.93 0.41
CA ILE A 85 2.73 -9.16 0.48
C ILE A 85 2.03 -7.87 0.90
N VAL A 86 1.03 -7.45 0.13
CA VAL A 86 0.22 -6.24 0.36
C VAL A 86 -1.27 -6.55 0.51
N ALA A 87 -1.70 -7.76 0.14
CA ALA A 87 -3.05 -8.25 0.37
C ALA A 87 -3.06 -9.79 0.34
N ALA A 88 -4.07 -10.38 0.98
CA ALA A 88 -4.37 -11.80 0.88
C ALA A 88 -5.87 -12.05 0.96
N THR A 89 -6.35 -13.18 0.42
CA THR A 89 -7.77 -13.56 0.48
C THR A 89 -8.28 -13.67 1.93
N ARG A 90 -7.43 -14.17 2.83
CA ARG A 90 -7.69 -14.27 4.27
C ARG A 90 -6.42 -13.87 5.01
N ALA A 91 -6.49 -12.90 5.91
CA ALA A 91 -5.31 -12.40 6.59
C ALA A 91 -5.58 -11.86 7.99
N GLN A 92 -4.52 -11.86 8.78
CA GLN A 92 -4.31 -10.87 9.82
C GLN A 92 -3.25 -9.86 9.35
N ALA A 93 -3.08 -8.78 10.10
CA ALA A 93 -2.01 -7.83 9.88
C ALA A 93 -1.34 -7.49 11.20
N GLN A 94 -0.03 -7.30 11.17
CA GLN A 94 0.70 -6.72 12.29
C GLN A 94 0.96 -5.24 12.03
N SER A 95 0.78 -4.39 13.04
CA SER A 95 1.12 -2.97 12.93
C SER A 95 2.64 -2.79 12.84
N TYR A 96 3.08 -2.01 11.86
CA TYR A 96 4.48 -1.66 11.65
C TYR A 96 4.62 -0.19 11.24
N PRO A 97 4.30 0.76 12.15
CA PRO A 97 4.20 2.19 11.85
C PRO A 97 5.53 2.89 11.56
N TYR A 98 6.65 2.18 11.70
CA TYR A 98 7.99 2.70 11.49
C TYR A 98 8.31 3.00 10.03
N ARG A 99 7.46 2.61 9.08
CA ARG A 99 7.59 2.98 7.66
C ARG A 99 6.82 4.27 7.38
N ALA A 100 7.44 5.20 6.66
CA ALA A 100 6.74 6.35 6.11
C ALA A 100 5.93 5.93 4.88
N SER A 101 4.76 6.55 4.72
CA SER A 101 3.89 6.30 3.58
C SER A 101 4.07 7.37 2.51
N PRO A 102 3.95 7.02 1.21
CA PRO A 102 3.99 7.99 0.12
C PRO A 102 2.94 9.08 0.32
N PRO A 103 3.26 10.38 0.19
CA PRO A 103 2.37 11.48 0.60
C PRO A 103 0.99 11.40 -0.07
N ILE A 104 -0.07 11.64 0.71
CA ILE A 104 -1.41 11.93 0.16
C ILE A 104 -1.54 13.45 0.08
N ARG A 105 -1.80 13.99 -1.13
CA ARG A 105 -2.09 15.41 -1.34
C ARG A 105 -1.04 16.35 -0.72
N ASN A 106 0.24 16.06 -0.95
CA ASN A 106 1.41 16.83 -0.48
C ASN A 106 1.65 16.83 1.04
N ASN A 107 0.88 16.09 1.84
CA ASN A 107 1.22 15.85 3.24
C ASN A 107 1.97 14.52 3.37
N GLU A 108 3.23 14.61 3.78
CA GLU A 108 4.04 13.45 4.14
C GLU A 108 3.42 12.75 5.36
N ASP A 109 3.10 11.48 5.19
CA ASP A 109 2.64 10.63 6.28
C ASP A 109 3.86 9.94 6.90
N LYS A 110 4.50 10.66 7.82
CA LYS A 110 5.78 10.29 8.42
C LYS A 110 5.69 8.97 9.19
N ALA A 111 6.82 8.30 9.33
CA ALA A 111 6.96 7.16 10.22
C ALA A 111 6.68 7.57 11.68
N THR A 112 6.08 6.66 12.45
CA THR A 112 5.64 6.91 13.83
C THR A 112 5.86 5.67 14.70
N VAL A 113 5.76 5.81 16.03
CA VAL A 113 5.83 4.68 16.98
C VAL A 113 4.49 3.96 17.20
N THR A 114 3.40 4.59 16.78
CA THR A 114 2.03 4.06 16.87
C THR A 114 1.40 4.06 15.49
N LEU A 115 0.57 3.06 15.21
CA LEU A 115 -0.25 3.02 14.00
C LEU A 115 -1.57 3.74 14.26
N ILE A 116 -1.89 4.74 13.43
CA ILE A 116 -3.17 5.45 13.48
C ILE A 116 -4.22 4.60 12.76
N ILE A 117 -5.38 4.43 13.39
CA ILE A 117 -6.55 3.78 12.81
C ILE A 117 -7.52 4.85 12.39
N TYR A 118 -7.97 4.81 11.14
CA TYR A 118 -8.85 5.82 10.56
C TYR A 118 -10.29 5.33 10.44
N LYS A 119 -11.25 6.25 10.51
CA LYS A 119 -12.68 5.96 10.30
C LYS A 119 -13.05 5.80 8.82
N ASN A 120 -12.14 6.18 7.92
CA ASN A 120 -12.37 6.15 6.49
C ASN A 120 -11.10 5.77 5.72
N LYS A 121 -11.31 5.26 4.51
CA LYS A 121 -10.25 4.86 3.58
C LYS A 121 -9.37 5.99 3.06
N SER A 122 -9.81 7.24 3.23
CA SER A 122 -9.01 8.40 2.83
C SER A 122 -7.93 8.78 3.84
N LEU A 123 -7.82 8.03 4.95
CA LEU A 123 -6.82 8.21 6.00
C LEU A 123 -6.82 9.65 6.57
N SER A 124 -8.01 10.25 6.70
CA SER A 124 -8.16 11.67 7.07
C SER A 124 -8.81 11.91 8.43
N ASN A 125 -9.57 10.93 8.95
CA ASN A 125 -10.30 11.05 10.21
C ASN A 125 -9.85 9.94 11.16
N SER A 126 -9.00 10.26 12.13
CA SER A 126 -8.49 9.27 13.09
C SER A 126 -9.60 8.80 14.05
N ALA A 127 -9.67 7.49 14.24
CA ALA A 127 -10.55 6.84 15.21
C ALA A 127 -9.81 6.62 16.53
N THR A 128 -8.63 6.00 16.45
CA THR A 128 -7.78 5.62 17.58
C THR A 128 -6.35 5.37 17.09
N TYR A 129 -5.49 4.85 17.94
CA TYR A 129 -4.17 4.35 17.60
C TYR A 129 -3.85 3.06 18.35
N ILE A 130 -2.89 2.29 17.83
CA ILE A 130 -2.36 1.08 18.47
C ILE A 130 -0.82 1.13 18.49
N PRO A 131 -0.16 0.42 19.43
CA PRO A 131 1.29 0.30 19.41
C PRO A 131 1.76 -0.46 18.17
N ALA A 132 3.06 -0.35 17.86
CA ALA A 132 3.73 -1.23 16.91
C ALA A 132 3.65 -2.71 17.37
N HIS A 133 3.81 -3.63 16.41
CA HIS A 133 3.78 -5.09 16.61
C HIS A 133 2.45 -5.66 17.11
N TYR A 134 1.36 -4.90 17.00
CA TYR A 134 0.03 -5.29 17.44
C TYR A 134 -0.70 -6.03 16.31
N MET A 135 -1.32 -7.16 16.63
CA MET A 135 -2.06 -7.99 15.67
C MET A 135 -3.49 -7.49 15.46
N MET A 136 -3.95 -7.53 14.21
CA MET A 136 -5.26 -7.04 13.78
C MET A 136 -5.90 -8.05 12.82
N TYR A 137 -7.23 -8.16 12.86
CA TYR A 137 -7.97 -8.88 11.83
C TYR A 137 -8.14 -7.99 10.60
N VAL A 138 -8.02 -8.57 9.40
CA VAL A 138 -8.24 -7.86 8.14
C VAL A 138 -9.49 -8.41 7.45
N TYR A 139 -10.38 -7.52 7.06
CA TYR A 139 -11.64 -7.86 6.39
C TYR A 139 -11.58 -7.61 4.88
N ASP A 140 -10.91 -6.56 4.44
CA ASP A 140 -10.78 -6.25 3.01
C ASP A 140 -9.56 -5.36 2.72
N PHE A 141 -9.21 -5.27 1.45
CA PHE A 141 -8.17 -4.40 0.91
C PHE A 141 -8.70 -3.57 -0.26
N GLU A 142 -8.34 -2.29 -0.33
CA GLU A 142 -8.69 -1.44 -1.47
C GLU A 142 -7.57 -0.46 -1.82
N GLU A 143 -7.45 -0.11 -3.09
CA GLU A 143 -6.56 0.98 -3.50
C GLU A 143 -7.31 2.32 -3.42
N TYR A 144 -6.72 3.29 -2.73
CA TYR A 144 -7.24 4.64 -2.64
C TYR A 144 -6.11 5.66 -2.79
N ASN A 145 -6.19 6.50 -3.83
CA ASN A 145 -5.18 7.50 -4.18
C ASN A 145 -3.74 6.94 -4.25
N GLY A 146 -3.56 5.77 -4.88
CA GLY A 146 -2.25 5.13 -5.05
C GLY A 146 -1.68 4.47 -3.80
N ARG A 147 -2.48 4.33 -2.74
CA ARG A 147 -2.14 3.55 -1.54
C ARG A 147 -3.07 2.35 -1.41
N ILE A 148 -2.54 1.24 -0.89
CA ILE A 148 -3.37 0.10 -0.50
C ILE A 148 -3.78 0.30 0.96
N ILE A 149 -5.08 0.22 1.19
CA ILE A 149 -5.73 0.42 2.48
C ILE A 149 -6.32 -0.91 2.93
N ALA A 150 -6.12 -1.28 4.18
CA ALA A 150 -6.76 -2.44 4.79
C ALA A 150 -7.93 -1.98 5.68
N ASP A 151 -9.09 -2.61 5.51
CA ASP A 151 -10.21 -2.58 6.48
C ASP A 151 -9.89 -3.59 7.58
N VAL A 152 -9.68 -3.10 8.80
CA VAL A 152 -9.21 -3.86 9.94
C VAL A 152 -10.16 -3.78 11.11
N GLU A 153 -10.09 -4.77 12.00
CA GLU A 153 -10.74 -4.73 13.29
C GLU A 153 -9.73 -4.85 14.43
N ILE A 154 -9.94 -4.00 15.43
CA ILE A 154 -9.15 -3.91 16.65
C ILE A 154 -10.12 -3.87 17.81
N GLN A 155 -10.08 -4.91 18.66
CA GLN A 155 -10.89 -4.99 19.88
C GLN A 155 -12.39 -4.75 19.64
N GLY A 156 -12.94 -5.29 18.55
CA GLY A 156 -14.35 -5.12 18.16
C GLY A 156 -14.69 -3.80 17.45
N GLY A 157 -13.73 -2.89 17.28
CA GLY A 157 -13.88 -1.67 16.48
C GLY A 157 -13.32 -1.84 15.07
N ARG A 158 -14.10 -1.46 14.05
CA ARG A 158 -13.68 -1.43 12.63
C ARG A 158 -12.96 -0.12 12.29
N GLY A 159 -11.98 -0.17 11.40
CA GLY A 159 -11.26 1.00 10.92
C GLY A 159 -10.37 0.70 9.71
N TYR A 160 -9.63 1.71 9.27
CA TYR A 160 -8.79 1.65 8.08
C TYR A 160 -7.35 2.00 8.41
N VAL A 161 -6.41 1.28 7.81
CA VAL A 161 -4.97 1.50 7.97
C VAL A 161 -4.27 1.45 6.63
N ASP A 162 -3.14 2.14 6.54
CA ASP A 162 -2.25 2.07 5.39
C ASP A 162 -1.42 0.78 5.42
N VAL A 163 -1.48 -0.01 4.34
CA VAL A 163 -0.73 -1.26 4.23
C VAL A 163 0.78 -1.04 4.25
N VAL A 164 1.29 0.12 3.85
CA VAL A 164 2.73 0.42 3.97
C VAL A 164 3.19 0.38 5.43
N LYS A 165 2.29 0.68 6.37
CA LYS A 165 2.53 0.71 7.81
C LYS A 165 2.07 -0.57 8.52
N THR A 166 1.84 -1.64 7.77
CA THR A 166 1.48 -2.95 8.31
C THR A 166 2.24 -4.05 7.58
N ASP A 167 2.32 -5.23 8.20
CA ASP A 167 2.75 -6.44 7.52
C ASP A 167 1.55 -7.38 7.43
N ILE A 168 1.17 -7.76 6.21
CA ILE A 168 0.05 -8.64 5.94
C ILE A 168 0.50 -10.09 6.12
N ILE A 169 -0.24 -10.82 6.96
CA ILE A 169 0.04 -12.20 7.34
C ILE A 169 -1.10 -13.07 6.79
N PRO A 170 -0.88 -13.80 5.68
CA PRO A 170 -1.88 -14.71 5.14
C PRO A 170 -2.27 -15.79 6.15
N MET A 171 -3.56 -16.13 6.22
CA MET A 171 -4.10 -17.05 7.21
C MET A 171 -3.45 -18.44 7.18
N ILE A 172 -2.94 -18.89 6.02
CA ILE A 172 -2.24 -20.17 5.88
C ILE A 172 -0.99 -20.27 6.78
N TYR A 173 -0.28 -19.16 7.06
CA TYR A 173 0.85 -19.16 8.01
C TYR A 173 0.40 -19.40 9.45
N ILE A 174 -0.75 -18.84 9.83
CA ILE A 174 -1.36 -19.02 11.16
C ILE A 174 -1.87 -20.46 11.30
N GLU A 175 -2.61 -20.95 10.29
CA GLU A 175 -3.18 -22.31 10.27
C GLU A 175 -2.10 -23.40 10.30
N ALA A 176 -0.96 -23.16 9.64
CA ALA A 176 0.16 -24.09 9.60
C ALA A 176 1.09 -23.98 10.82
N GLY A 177 1.04 -22.88 11.56
CA GLY A 177 2.03 -22.55 12.59
C GLY A 177 3.44 -22.41 12.01
N ASP A 178 3.56 -21.90 10.79
CA ASP A 178 4.84 -21.68 10.12
C ASP A 178 5.35 -20.26 10.36
N TYR A 179 6.66 -20.08 10.23
CA TYR A 179 7.30 -18.78 10.40
C TYR A 179 7.02 -17.87 9.20
N ILE A 180 6.73 -16.60 9.48
CA ILE A 180 6.64 -15.54 8.47
C ILE A 180 7.63 -14.42 8.81
N LYS A 181 8.33 -13.93 7.78
CA LYS A 181 9.27 -12.81 7.90
C LYS A 181 8.56 -11.47 7.68
N ILE A 182 8.65 -10.60 8.68
CA ILE A 182 7.97 -9.29 8.70
C ILE A 182 8.93 -8.18 9.19
N GLY A 183 8.44 -6.94 9.28
CA GLY A 183 9.22 -5.79 9.72
C GLY A 183 10.28 -5.32 8.72
N GLY A 184 11.25 -4.56 9.22
CA GLY A 184 12.33 -3.99 8.41
C GLY A 184 11.93 -2.86 7.46
N ASN A 185 12.93 -2.39 6.71
CA ASN A 185 12.83 -1.25 5.79
C ASN A 185 12.15 -0.03 6.41
N GLU A 186 12.46 0.30 7.66
CA GLU A 186 11.84 1.41 8.37
C GLU A 186 12.56 2.78 8.17
N ASP A 187 11.89 3.85 8.59
CA ASP A 187 12.35 5.25 8.51
C ASP A 187 12.36 5.97 9.86
N TYR A 188 11.97 5.32 10.96
CA TYR A 188 11.79 6.00 12.24
C TYR A 188 13.08 6.04 13.06
N TYR A 189 13.66 4.88 13.36
CA TYR A 189 14.85 4.80 14.21
C TYR A 189 16.15 5.01 13.44
N LYS A 190 17.14 5.60 14.13
CA LYS A 190 18.51 5.72 13.62
C LYS A 190 19.17 4.34 13.46
N THR A 191 19.00 3.48 14.46
CA THR A 191 19.40 2.07 14.39
C THR A 191 18.17 1.28 13.97
N LYS A 192 18.11 0.93 12.69
CA LYS A 192 16.90 0.36 12.10
C LYS A 192 16.61 -1.04 12.62
N GLU A 193 15.35 -1.29 12.96
CA GLU A 193 14.86 -2.65 13.20
C GLU A 193 15.05 -3.50 11.93
N GLN A 194 15.63 -4.67 12.11
CA GLN A 194 15.86 -5.63 11.03
C GLN A 194 14.61 -6.49 10.83
N PRO A 195 14.37 -7.02 9.61
CA PRO A 195 13.35 -8.04 9.42
C PRO A 195 13.52 -9.19 10.41
N TYR A 196 12.41 -9.68 10.95
CA TYR A 196 12.39 -10.76 11.93
C TYR A 196 11.32 -11.79 11.59
N ASP A 197 11.52 -13.02 12.06
CA ASP A 197 10.60 -14.13 11.88
C ASP A 197 9.67 -14.24 13.09
N ILE A 198 8.38 -14.46 12.85
CA ILE A 198 7.39 -14.77 13.89
C ILE A 198 6.64 -16.05 13.54
N VAL A 199 6.16 -16.77 14.55
CA VAL A 199 5.05 -17.72 14.37
C VAL A 199 3.77 -16.96 14.77
N PRO A 200 2.91 -16.59 13.82
CA PRO A 200 1.73 -15.80 14.12
C PRO A 200 0.68 -16.66 14.84
N VAL A 201 -0.05 -16.05 15.77
CA VAL A 201 -1.07 -16.71 16.62
C VAL A 201 -2.42 -16.02 16.55
#